data_AF-W3V7D9-F1
#
_entry.id   AF-W3V7D9-F1
#
_cell.length_a   1.000
_cell.length_b   1.000
_cell.length_c   1.000
_cell.angle_alpha   90.00
_cell.angle_beta   90.00
_cell.angle_gamma   90.00
#
_symmetry.space_group_name_H-M   'P 1'
#
loop_
_entity.id
_entity.type
_entity.pdbx_description
1 polymer ?
#
loop_
_entity_poly.entity_id
_entity_poly.type
_entity_poly.pdbx_seq_one_letter_code
_entity_poly.pdbx_strand_id
1 'polypeptide(L)'
;MIAESGQETHLKSGGKIVLEAASEITLKIGGHFIRLTPGGILTSPNLSVGQGAAGVGRGLSLQLPEGVAPLPGVEFPARPLCAVQAQLEANLMIDNQGDI
;
A
#
# COMPACT_ATOMS: atom_id res chain seq x y z
N MET A 1 -2.26 -11.16 -18.30
CA MET A 1 -1.15 -11.42 -17.35
C MET A 1 -1.80 -11.79 -16.02
N ILE A 2 -1.47 -12.94 -15.46
CA ILE A 2 -1.95 -13.38 -14.14
C ILE A 2 -0.73 -13.36 -13.23
N ALA A 3 -0.76 -12.56 -12.18
CA ALA A 3 0.26 -12.58 -11.14
C ALA A 3 -0.29 -13.45 -10.00
N GLU A 4 0.27 -14.65 -9.87
CA GLU A 4 -0.02 -15.59 -8.78
C GLU A 4 1.19 -15.65 -7.87
N SER A 5 0.97 -15.47 -6.56
CA SER A 5 2.01 -15.70 -5.55
C SER A 5 1.57 -16.85 -4.65
N GLY A 6 2.48 -17.77 -4.40
CA GLY A 6 2.19 -18.96 -3.58
C GLY A 6 2.13 -18.68 -2.07
N GLN A 7 2.62 -17.52 -1.60
CA GLN A 7 2.63 -17.17 -0.17
C GLN A 7 2.28 -15.71 0.07
N GLU A 8 3.10 -14.77 -0.41
CA GLU A 8 2.98 -13.33 -0.12
C GLU A 8 3.40 -12.47 -1.32
N THR A 9 2.78 -11.30 -1.50
CA THR A 9 3.16 -10.31 -2.51
C THR A 9 3.27 -8.94 -1.84
N HIS A 10 4.41 -8.26 -2.00
CA HIS A 10 4.64 -6.94 -1.43
C HIS A 10 4.53 -5.85 -2.49
N LEU A 11 3.61 -4.91 -2.31
CA LEU A 11 3.55 -3.66 -3.08
C LEU A 11 4.04 -2.52 -2.19
N LYS A 12 5.30 -2.10 -2.38
CA LYS A 12 5.90 -0.98 -1.65
C LYS A 12 6.24 0.14 -2.64
N SER A 13 5.76 1.35 -2.35
CA SER A 13 6.12 2.56 -3.08
C SER A 13 6.69 3.58 -2.10
N GLY A 14 7.75 4.29 -2.50
CA GLY A 14 8.28 5.44 -1.76
C GLY A 14 7.45 6.71 -1.92
N GLY A 15 6.40 6.67 -2.76
CA GLY A 15 5.48 7.78 -3.03
C GLY A 15 4.05 7.28 -3.06
N LYS A 16 3.45 7.19 -4.26
CA LYS A 16 2.05 6.80 -4.47
C LYS A 16 1.93 5.41 -5.10
N ILE A 17 0.84 4.70 -4.78
CA ILE A 17 0.35 3.54 -5.52
C ILE A 17 -1.00 3.92 -6.11
N VAL A 18 -1.20 3.65 -7.40
CA VAL A 18 -2.49 3.86 -8.08
C VAL A 18 -2.91 2.51 -8.65
N LEU A 19 -4.10 2.05 -8.25
CA LEU A 19 -4.71 0.81 -8.74
C LEU A 19 -5.94 1.20 -9.56
N GLU A 20 -5.91 0.96 -10.87
CA GLU A 20 -7.00 1.28 -11.79
C GLU A 20 -7.54 0.01 -12.41
N ALA A 21 -8.87 -0.10 -12.45
CA ALA A 21 -9.58 -1.16 -13.15
C ALA A 21 -10.79 -0.57 -13.87
N ALA A 22 -11.07 -1.08 -15.07
CA ALA A 22 -12.19 -0.60 -15.88
C ALA A 22 -13.55 -1.02 -15.30
N SER A 23 -13.61 -2.16 -14.61
CA SER A 23 -14.86 -2.74 -14.10
C SER A 23 -14.90 -2.78 -12.58
N GLU A 24 -13.95 -3.45 -11.94
CA GLU A 24 -13.94 -3.63 -10.49
C GLU A 24 -12.54 -3.95 -9.95
N ILE A 25 -12.33 -3.62 -8.67
CA ILE A 25 -11.20 -4.11 -7.87
C ILE A 25 -11.78 -4.89 -6.69
N THR A 26 -11.36 -6.14 -6.51
CA THR A 26 -11.82 -6.99 -5.41
C THR A 26 -10.64 -7.53 -4.61
N LEU A 27 -10.68 -7.30 -3.29
CA LEU A 27 -9.76 -7.90 -2.33
C LEU A 27 -10.57 -8.89 -1.49
N LYS A 28 -10.19 -10.18 -1.48
CA LYS A 28 -10.94 -11.24 -0.80
C LYS A 28 -10.01 -12.09 0.07
N ILE A 29 -10.43 -12.35 1.31
CA ILE A 29 -9.70 -13.18 2.28
C ILE A 29 -10.72 -13.97 3.09
N GLY A 30 -10.61 -15.31 3.13
CA GLY A 30 -11.37 -16.15 4.09
C GLY A 30 -12.88 -15.91 4.15
N GLY A 31 -13.52 -15.54 3.03
CA GLY A 31 -14.96 -15.21 2.97
C GLY A 31 -15.31 -13.73 3.15
N HIS A 32 -14.37 -12.91 3.64
CA HIS A 32 -14.49 -11.45 3.69
C HIS A 32 -14.02 -10.82 2.38
N PHE A 33 -14.55 -9.64 2.06
CA PHE A 33 -14.13 -8.90 0.87
C PHE A 33 -14.29 -7.39 1.00
N ILE A 34 -13.49 -6.68 0.18
CA ILE A 34 -13.66 -5.27 -0.17
C ILE A 34 -13.73 -5.22 -1.69
N ARG A 35 -14.79 -4.61 -2.22
CA ARG A 35 -15.02 -4.50 -3.66
C ARG A 35 -15.28 -3.05 -4.06
N LEU A 36 -14.50 -2.55 -5.00
CA LEU A 36 -14.65 -1.22 -5.59
C LEU A 36 -15.30 -1.38 -6.96
N THR A 37 -16.41 -0.69 -7.17
CA THR A 37 -17.16 -0.69 -8.43
C THR A 37 -17.53 0.75 -8.80
N PRO A 38 -18.01 1.03 -10.03
CA PRO A 38 -18.54 2.35 -10.39
C PRO A 38 -19.68 2.82 -9.49
N GLY A 39 -20.40 1.89 -8.84
CA GLY A 39 -21.48 2.19 -7.90
C GLY A 39 -21.02 2.50 -6.47
N GLY A 40 -19.72 2.41 -6.18
CA GLY A 40 -19.13 2.69 -4.86
C GLY A 40 -18.34 1.51 -4.27
N ILE A 41 -18.12 1.58 -2.96
CA ILE A 41 -17.31 0.64 -2.18
C ILE A 41 -18.24 -0.29 -1.39
N LEU A 42 -18.10 -1.60 -1.59
CA LEU A 42 -18.86 -2.64 -0.91
C LEU A 42 -17.93 -3.46 -0.02
N THR A 43 -18.40 -3.81 1.18
CA THR A 43 -17.64 -4.63 2.14
C THR A 43 -18.48 -5.78 2.68
N SER A 44 -17.81 -6.84 3.15
CA SER A 44 -18.47 -7.91 3.90
C SER A 44 -19.10 -7.42 5.22
N PRO A 45 -20.06 -8.15 5.81
CA PRO A 45 -20.55 -7.89 7.17
C PRO A 45 -19.42 -7.90 8.21
N ASN A 46 -19.61 -7.17 9.32
CA ASN A 46 -18.67 -7.08 10.46
C ASN A 46 -17.31 -6.44 10.13
N LEU A 47 -17.30 -5.36 9.34
CA LEU A 47 -16.11 -4.53 9.15
C LEU A 47 -15.71 -3.87 10.48
N SER A 48 -14.51 -4.17 10.96
CA SER A 48 -13.91 -3.48 12.11
C SER A 48 -13.04 -2.32 11.62
N VAL A 49 -13.35 -1.11 12.04
CA VAL A 49 -12.63 0.11 11.67
C VAL A 49 -11.84 0.59 12.89
N GLY A 50 -10.53 0.79 12.72
CA GLY A 50 -9.66 1.33 13.79
C GLY A 50 -9.34 0.36 14.94
N GLN A 51 -9.62 -0.93 14.78
CA GLN A 51 -9.24 -1.96 15.75
C GLN A 51 -8.24 -2.96 15.17
N GLY A 52 -7.28 -3.40 16.00
CA GLY A 52 -6.30 -4.43 15.66
C GLY A 52 -4.89 -3.91 15.41
N ALA A 53 -3.98 -4.84 15.11
CA ALA A 53 -2.60 -4.57 14.67
C ALA A 53 -2.43 -5.07 13.23
N ALA A 54 -1.48 -4.51 12.50
CA ALA A 54 -1.13 -4.99 11.17
C ALA A 54 -0.68 -6.46 11.23
N GLY A 55 -1.02 -7.24 10.20
CA GLY A 55 -0.50 -8.60 10.05
C GLY A 55 1.02 -8.60 9.93
N VAL A 56 1.65 -9.69 10.38
CA VAL A 56 3.10 -9.89 10.19
C VAL A 56 3.31 -10.52 8.82
N GLY A 57 4.01 -9.82 7.94
CA GLY A 57 4.52 -10.37 6.67
C GLY A 57 6.00 -10.74 6.79
N ARG A 58 6.50 -11.55 5.86
CA ARG A 58 7.93 -11.84 5.76
C ARG A 58 8.65 -10.71 5.03
N GLY A 59 9.89 -10.42 5.46
CA GLY A 59 10.76 -9.53 4.69
C GLY A 59 11.17 -10.20 3.39
N LEU A 60 11.31 -9.41 2.32
CA LEU A 60 11.95 -9.88 1.09
C LEU A 60 13.43 -10.17 1.38
N SER A 61 13.82 -11.44 1.35
CA SER A 61 15.22 -11.87 1.38
C SER A 61 15.65 -12.19 -0.05
N LEU A 62 15.97 -11.16 -0.82
CA LEU A 62 16.46 -11.34 -2.19
C LEU A 62 17.86 -11.97 -2.13
N GLN A 63 17.97 -13.22 -2.55
CA GLN A 63 19.27 -13.82 -2.81
C GLN A 63 19.79 -13.30 -4.14
N LEU A 64 21.06 -12.92 -4.15
CA LEU A 64 21.78 -12.63 -5.39
C LEU A 64 21.88 -13.92 -6.23
N PRO A 65 21.81 -13.82 -7.56
CA PRO A 65 22.12 -14.96 -8.43
C PRO A 65 23.52 -15.51 -8.14
N GLU A 66 23.74 -16.81 -8.37
CA GLU A 66 25.05 -17.42 -8.19
C GLU A 66 26.13 -16.69 -9.01
N GLY A 67 27.29 -16.44 -8.39
CA GLY A 67 28.41 -15.76 -9.02
C GLY A 67 28.36 -14.23 -8.98
N VAL A 68 27.27 -13.62 -8.48
CA VAL A 68 27.22 -12.17 -8.24
C VAL A 68 27.80 -11.85 -6.86
N ALA A 69 28.88 -11.07 -6.82
CA ALA A 69 29.46 -10.60 -5.57
C ALA A 69 28.41 -9.84 -4.73
N PRO A 70 28.40 -9.99 -3.40
CA PRO A 70 27.53 -9.21 -2.52
C PRO A 70 27.63 -7.73 -2.87
N LEU A 71 26.48 -7.05 -2.94
CA LEU A 71 26.49 -5.60 -3.04
C LEU A 71 27.34 -5.07 -1.88
N PRO A 72 28.31 -4.18 -2.12
CA PRO A 72 29.03 -3.53 -1.03
C PRO A 72 27.98 -2.94 -0.10
N GLY A 73 28.20 -3.02 1.22
CA GLY A 73 27.29 -2.50 2.24
C GLY A 73 27.17 -0.99 2.12
N VAL A 74 26.44 -0.52 1.11
CA VAL A 74 26.02 0.86 0.99
C VAL A 74 24.85 0.99 1.94
N GLU A 75 25.14 1.45 3.16
CA GLU A 75 24.16 2.25 3.86
C GLU A 75 23.85 3.42 2.92
N PHE A 76 22.78 3.28 2.13
CA PHE A 76 22.08 4.47 1.70
C PHE A 76 21.45 4.98 2.99
N PRO A 77 21.99 6.04 3.65
CA PRO A 77 21.14 6.76 4.58
C PRO A 77 19.90 7.07 3.76
N ALA A 78 18.73 6.66 4.25
CA ALA A 78 17.49 7.12 3.69
C ALA A 78 17.53 8.65 3.81
N ARG A 79 18.06 9.32 2.79
CA ARG A 79 18.06 10.77 2.73
C ARG A 79 16.57 11.09 2.73
N PRO A 80 16.05 11.87 3.68
CA PRO A 80 14.65 12.27 3.68
C PRO A 80 14.45 13.34 2.59
N LEU A 81 14.78 13.01 1.35
CA LEU A 81 14.45 13.78 0.16
C LEU A 81 13.14 13.21 -0.37
N CYS A 82 12.02 13.52 0.31
CA CYS A 82 10.67 13.65 -0.28
C CYS A 82 9.56 13.70 0.79
N ALA A 83 9.67 12.95 1.91
CA ALA A 83 8.57 12.86 2.87
C ALA A 83 8.25 14.19 3.59
N VAL A 84 9.28 14.97 3.97
CA VAL A 84 9.10 16.25 4.68
C VAL A 84 8.59 17.36 3.75
N GLN A 85 8.95 17.34 2.46
CA GLN A 85 8.46 18.33 1.50
C GLN A 85 6.98 18.09 1.16
N ALA A 86 6.57 16.83 1.02
CA ALA A 86 5.17 16.47 0.75
C ALA A 86 4.24 16.77 1.94
N GLN A 87 4.74 16.70 3.18
CA GLN A 87 3.98 17.11 4.37
C GLN A 87 3.78 18.63 4.47
N LEU A 88 4.67 19.44 3.88
CA LEU A 88 4.53 20.89 3.88
C LEU A 88 3.45 21.38 2.91
N GLU A 89 3.28 20.70 1.77
CA GLU A 89 2.24 21.04 0.77
C GLU A 89 0.87 20.41 1.07
N ALA A 90 0.79 19.43 1.96
CA ALA A 90 -0.47 18.79 2.36
C ALA A 90 -1.21 19.47 3.52
N ASN A 91 -0.73 20.63 4.01
CA ASN A 91 -1.48 21.51 4.92
C ASN A 91 -2.52 22.37 4.17
N LEU A 92 -3.24 21.78 3.22
CA LEU A 92 -4.47 22.38 2.70
C LEU A 92 -5.55 22.19 3.75
N MET A 93 -5.69 23.23 4.58
CA MET A 93 -6.81 23.47 5.49
C MET A 93 -8.12 23.15 4.77
N ILE A 94 -8.83 22.13 5.23
CA ILE A 94 -10.27 22.06 5.00
C ILE A 94 -10.88 23.03 6.00
N ASP A 95 -10.98 24.30 5.61
CA ASP A 95 -11.88 25.21 6.32
C ASP A 95 -13.29 24.87 5.87
N ASN A 96 -13.98 24.05 6.67
CA ASN A 96 -15.42 23.90 6.56
C ASN A 96 -16.05 25.11 7.22
N GLN A 97 -16.00 26.26 6.56
CA GLN A 97 -16.82 27.42 6.92
C GLN A 97 -18.27 27.11 6.52
N GLY A 98 -19.02 26.60 7.50
CA GLY A 98 -20.43 26.93 7.62
C GLY A 98 -20.60 28.36 8.13
N ASP A 99 -21.80 28.90 7.91
CA ASP A 99 -22.36 30.15 8.47
C ASP A 99 -22.10 31.46 7.71
N ILE A 100 -22.86 31.71 6.63
CA ILE A 100 -24.08 32.57 6.62
C ILE A 100 -24.79 32.50 5.25
#